data_AF-A0A7K8Z8R3-F1
#
_entry.id   AF-A0A7K8Z8R3-F1
#
_cell.length_a   1.000
_cell.length_b   1.000
_cell.length_c   1.000
_cell.angle_alpha   90.00
_cell.angle_beta   90.00
_cell.angle_gamma   90.00
#
_symmetry.space_group_name_H-M   'P 1'
#
loop_
_entity.id
_entity.type
_entity.pdbx_description
1 polymer ?
#
loop_
_entity_poly.entity_id
_entity_poly.type
_entity_poly.pdbx_seq_one_letter_code
_entity_poly.pdbx_strand_id
1 'polypeptide(L)' 'MARPGHAWSRPRAGKEEEEEEEEEGEDPLDARIARTGCLEQHRELQHCMERHRDWRQCQAQLRAFGACMERREQRE' A
#
# COMPACT_ATOMS: atom_id res chain seq x y z
N MET A 1 -9.66 -39.07 14.46
CA MET A 1 -8.70 -38.19 15.17
C MET A 1 -8.55 -36.92 14.34
N ALA A 2 -9.18 -35.82 14.75
CA ALA A 2 -9.09 -34.54 14.05
C ALA A 2 -7.87 -33.77 14.57
N ARG A 3 -7.03 -33.24 13.66
CA ARG A 3 -5.83 -32.46 14.00
C ARG A 3 -6.28 -31.06 14.50
N PRO A 4 -5.69 -30.50 15.57
CA PRO A 4 -6.08 -29.18 16.05
C PRO A 4 -5.69 -28.12 15.01
N GLY A 5 -6.67 -27.28 14.62
CA GLY A 5 -6.46 -26.16 13.71
C GLY A 5 -5.58 -25.09 14.36
N HIS A 6 -4.72 -24.46 13.56
CA HIS A 6 -3.92 -23.32 13.99
C HIS A 6 -4.86 -22.14 14.31
N ALA A 7 -5.08 -21.88 15.59
CA ALA A 7 -5.76 -20.69 16.08
C ALA A 7 -4.77 -19.51 16.03
N TRP A 8 -4.81 -18.71 14.95
CA TRP A 8 -4.19 -17.38 14.98
C TRP A 8 -5.08 -16.43 15.77
N SER A 9 -5.06 -16.60 17.10
CA SER A 9 -5.49 -15.59 18.03
C SER A 9 -4.41 -14.50 18.05
N ARG A 10 -4.52 -13.48 17.18
CA ARG A 10 -3.86 -12.20 17.45
C ARG A 10 -4.52 -11.65 18.72
N PRO A 11 -3.79 -11.36 19.80
CA PRO A 11 -4.39 -10.72 20.95
C PRO A 11 -4.91 -9.35 20.48
N ARG A 12 -6.21 -9.10 20.72
CA ARG A 12 -6.73 -7.74 20.81
C ARG A 12 -6.13 -7.11 22.06
N ALA A 13 -4.86 -6.74 21.98
CA ALA A 13 -4.26 -5.83 22.93
C ALA A 13 -4.73 -4.43 22.52
N GLY A 14 -5.63 -3.87 23.32
CA GLY A 14 -5.85 -2.43 23.32
C GLY A 14 -4.50 -1.75 23.52
N LYS A 15 -4.22 -0.79 22.67
CA LYS A 15 -3.20 0.23 22.84
C LYS A 15 -3.99 1.53 22.68
N GLU A 16 -4.50 2.00 23.81
CA GLU A 16 -3.97 3.21 24.44
C GLU A 16 -4.36 4.40 23.58
N GLU A 17 -5.37 5.11 24.08
CA GLU A 17 -5.73 6.46 23.68
C GLU A 17 -4.50 7.35 23.88
N GLU A 18 -3.73 7.54 22.83
CA GLU A 18 -2.86 8.70 22.66
C GLU A 18 -3.43 9.43 21.44
N GLU A 19 -4.27 10.42 21.71
CA GLU A 19 -4.48 11.56 20.83
C GLU A 19 -3.12 12.26 20.67
N GLU A 20 -2.23 11.73 19.84
CA GLU A 20 -1.22 12.53 19.17
C GLU A 20 -1.79 12.88 17.80
N GLU A 21 -2.34 14.09 17.77
CA GLU A 21 -2.57 14.94 16.62
C GLU A 21 -3.13 14.27 15.36
N GLU A 22 -4.31 14.74 14.99
CA GLU A 22 -4.79 14.80 13.62
C GLU A 22 -3.77 15.54 12.72
N GLU A 23 -2.57 14.97 12.50
CA GLU A 23 -1.93 15.19 11.21
C GLU A 23 -2.83 14.45 10.24
N GLU A 24 -3.46 15.22 9.37
CA GLU A 24 -4.09 14.82 8.12
C GLU A 24 -3.04 14.06 7.28
N GLY A 25 -2.70 12.87 7.75
CA GLY A 25 -1.39 12.26 7.55
C GLY A 25 -1.36 11.49 6.26
N GLU A 26 -0.45 11.89 5.38
CA GLU A 26 -0.14 11.16 4.15
C GLU A 26 0.12 9.68 4.51
N ASP A 27 -0.50 8.75 3.77
CA ASP A 27 -0.38 7.32 4.08
C ASP A 27 1.10 6.91 4.18
N PRO A 28 1.53 6.14 5.21
CA PRO A 28 2.94 5.80 5.38
C PRO A 28 3.57 5.10 4.17
N LEU A 29 2.78 4.42 3.33
CA LEU A 29 3.21 3.86 2.05
C LEU A 29 3.38 4.97 1.00
N ASP A 30 2.43 5.88 0.88
CA ASP A 30 2.51 7.04 -0.02
C ASP A 30 3.75 7.88 0.29
N ALA A 31 4.03 8.16 1.57
CA ALA A 31 5.22 8.89 1.98
C ALA A 31 6.53 8.17 1.59
N ARG A 32 6.55 6.83 1.60
CA ARG A 32 7.70 6.04 1.13
C ARG A 32 7.84 6.07 -0.38
N ILE A 33 6.73 5.98 -1.11
CA ILE A 33 6.69 6.05 -2.57
C ILE A 33 7.03 7.46 -3.07
N ALA A 34 6.67 8.52 -2.33
CA ALA A 34 7.07 9.89 -2.59
C ALA A 34 8.59 10.04 -2.67
N ARG A 35 9.32 9.42 -1.73
CA ARG A 35 10.78 9.41 -1.70
C ARG A 35 11.41 8.69 -2.89
N THR A 36 10.68 7.80 -3.57
CA THR A 36 11.18 7.13 -4.78
C THR A 36 10.95 7.93 -6.06
N GLY A 37 10.13 8.99 -6.01
CA GLY A 37 9.73 9.76 -7.18
C GLY A 37 8.68 9.06 -8.05
N CYS A 38 8.08 7.95 -7.59
CA CYS A 38 7.08 7.17 -8.34
C CYS A 38 5.64 7.39 -7.84
N LEU A 39 5.41 8.46 -7.07
CA LEU A 39 4.12 8.75 -6.42
C LEU A 39 2.99 9.04 -7.41
N GLU A 40 3.30 9.67 -8.55
CA GLU A 40 2.29 9.96 -9.58
C GLU A 40 1.71 8.66 -10.15
N GLN A 41 2.56 7.71 -10.55
CA GLN A 41 2.13 6.42 -11.08
C GLN A 41 1.39 5.59 -10.03
N HIS A 42 1.75 5.76 -8.75
CA HIS A 42 1.02 5.16 -7.65
C HIS A 42 -0.39 5.72 -7.50
N ARG A 43 -0.55 7.05 -7.52
CA ARG A 43 -1.87 7.70 -7.44
C ARG A 43 -2.76 7.36 -8.64
N GLU A 44 -2.20 7.26 -9.84
CA GLU A 44 -2.92 6.79 -11.03
C GLU A 44 -3.44 5.35 -10.86
N LEU A 45 -2.62 4.49 -10.25
CA LEU A 45 -3.03 3.12 -9.92
C LEU A 45 -4.15 3.12 -8.87
N GLN A 46 -4.02 3.91 -7.80
CA GLN A 46 -5.07 4.05 -6.78
C GLN A 46 -6.39 4.51 -7.42
N HIS A 47 -6.37 5.57 -8.23
CA HIS A 47 -7.55 6.07 -8.93
C HIS A 47 -8.19 5.03 -9.87
N CYS A 48 -7.38 4.22 -10.56
CA CYS A 48 -7.92 3.11 -11.37
C CYS A 48 -8.61 2.05 -10.48
N MET A 49 -8.00 1.70 -9.36
CA MET A 49 -8.55 0.73 -8.41
C MET A 49 -9.82 1.25 -7.74
N GLU A 50 -9.91 2.55 -7.44
CA GLU A 50 -11.13 3.16 -6.91
C GLU A 50 -12.28 3.10 -7.91
N ARG A 51 -12.00 3.36 -9.19
CA ARG A 51 -13.00 3.32 -10.26
C ARG A 51 -13.45 1.91 -10.62
N HIS A 52 -12.51 0.99 -10.83
CA HIS A 52 -12.79 -0.33 -11.41
C HIS A 52 -12.86 -1.43 -10.35
N ARG A 53 -12.12 -1.28 -9.24
CA ARG A 53 -11.96 -2.29 -8.17
C ARG A 53 -11.51 -3.65 -8.69
N ASP A 54 -10.86 -3.65 -9.86
CA ASP A 54 -10.37 -4.83 -10.55
C ASP A 54 -9.00 -4.52 -11.15
N TRP A 55 -7.97 -5.14 -10.56
CA TRP A 55 -6.58 -4.93 -10.95
C TRP A 55 -6.30 -5.36 -12.40
N ARG A 56 -7.11 -6.26 -12.98
CA ARG A 56 -6.93 -6.71 -14.37
C ARG A 56 -7.24 -5.60 -15.37
N GLN A 57 -8.14 -4.69 -15.01
CA GLN A 57 -8.46 -3.50 -15.80
C GLN A 57 -7.41 -2.40 -15.60
N CYS A 58 -6.65 -2.45 -14.50
CA CYS A 58 -5.60 -1.49 -14.15
C CYS A 58 -4.18 -1.94 -14.55
N GLN A 59 -4.04 -2.88 -15.49
CA GLN A 59 -2.73 -3.41 -15.91
C GLN A 59 -1.80 -2.33 -16.47
N ALA A 60 -2.34 -1.30 -17.13
CA ALA A 60 -1.54 -0.21 -17.67
C ALA A 60 -0.86 0.59 -16.54
N GLN A 61 -1.64 0.96 -15.51
CA GLN A 61 -1.17 1.69 -14.33
C GLN A 61 -0.20 0.83 -13.51
N LEU A 62 -0.48 -0.47 -13.36
CA LEU A 62 0.43 -1.41 -12.70
C LEU A 62 1.79 -1.48 -13.40
N ARG A 63 1.80 -1.60 -14.74
CA ARG A 63 3.05 -1.61 -15.53
C ARG A 63 3.80 -0.28 -15.44
N ALA A 64 3.09 0.85 -15.48
CA ALA A 64 3.70 2.17 -15.36
C ALA A 64 4.37 2.37 -13.98
N PHE A 65 3.69 1.96 -12.90
CA PHE A 65 4.22 2.02 -11.56
C PHE A 65 5.45 1.10 -11.39
N GLY A 66 5.35 -0.15 -11.85
CA GLY A 66 6.47 -1.11 -11.83
C GLY A 66 7.69 -0.60 -12.58
N ALA A 67 7.51 -0.12 -13.82
CA ALA A 67 8.60 0.42 -14.62
C ALA A 67 9.27 1.65 -13.99
N CYS A 68 8.52 2.45 -13.22
CA CYS A 68 9.10 3.55 -12.45
C CYS A 68 10.01 3.04 -11.33
N MET A 69 9.54 2.06 -10.55
CA MET A 69 10.30 1.49 -9.44
C MET A 69 11.54 0.73 -9.93
N GLU A 70 11.42 -0.06 -11.01
CA GLU A 70 12.58 -0.73 -11.63
C GLU A 70 13.65 0.27 -12.10
N ARG A 71 13.23 1.40 -12.68
CA ARG A 71 14.16 2.46 -13.09
C ARG A 71 14.84 3.13 -11.90
N ARG A 72 14.15 3.22 -10.77
CA ARG A 72 14.70 3.76 -9.51
C ARG A 72 15.71 2.80 -8.91
N GLU A 73 15.41 1.51 -8.85
CA GLU A 73 16.34 0.47 -8.40
C GLU A 73 17.62 0.41 -9.26
N GLN A 74 17.52 0.67 -10.57
CA GLN A 74 18.69 0.72 -11.46
C GLN A 74 19.56 1.99 -11.30
N ARG A 75 19.07 3.02 -10.59
CA ARG A 75 19.77 4.29 -10.39
C ARG A 75 20.43 4.39 -9.02
N GLU A 76 20.07 3.51 -8.08
CA GLU A 76 20.72 3.34 -6.78
C GLU A 76 21.85 2.31 -6.87
#